data_AF-J2M4Z6-F1
#
_entry.id   AF-J2M4Z6-F1
#
_cell.length_a   1.000
_cell.length_b   1.000
_cell.length_c   1.000
_cell.angle_alpha   90.00
_cell.angle_beta   90.00
_cell.angle_gamma   90.00
#
_symmetry.space_group_name_H-M   'P 1'
#
loop_
_entity.id
_entity.type
_entity.pdbx_description
1 polymer ?
#
loop_
_entity_poly.entity_id
_entity_poly.type
_entity_poly.pdbx_seq_one_letter_code
_entity_poly.pdbx_strand_id
1 'polypeptide(L)' 'MTIKLKLELASGQSLKGAPLELLSKGSPIARGIADARGHVVFDAKPGAAELAVRVDRSILRTG' A
#
# COMPACT_ATOMS: atom_id res chain seq x y z
N MET A 1 -4.45 -11.12 -9.82
CA MET A 1 -5.64 -10.22 -9.73
C MET A 1 -5.10 -8.84 -9.41
N THR A 2 -5.61 -7.79 -10.04
CA THR A 2 -5.06 -6.44 -9.86
C THR A 2 -5.95 -5.64 -8.91
N ILE A 3 -5.35 -5.10 -7.84
CA ILE A 3 -6.01 -4.15 -6.95
C ILE A 3 -5.36 -2.79 -7.16
N LYS A 4 -6.17 -1.79 -7.49
CA LYS A 4 -5.74 -0.39 -7.63
C LYS A 4 -6.46 0.47 -6.62
N LEU A 5 -5.70 1.24 -5.85
CA LEU A 5 -6.23 2.14 -4.83
C LEU A 5 -5.69 3.55 -5.06
N LYS A 6 -6.49 4.56 -4.69
CA LYS A 6 -6.05 5.95 -4.56
C LYS A 6 -6.04 6.28 -3.07
N LEU A 7 -4.89 6.70 -2.56
CA LEU A 7 -4.74 7.14 -1.18
C LEU A 7 -4.41 8.63 -1.15
N GLU A 8 -5.00 9.34 -0.20
CA GLU A 8 -4.80 10.77 0.01
C GLU A 8 -4.53 11.01 1.49
N LEU A 9 -3.55 11.87 1.80
CA LEU A 9 -3.39 12.36 3.17
C LEU A 9 -4.51 13.35 3.47
N ALA A 10 -5.02 13.33 4.69
CA ALA A 10 -6.00 14.33 5.14
C ALA A 10 -5.48 15.78 5.03
N SER A 11 -4.16 15.97 5.05
CA SER A 11 -3.51 17.27 4.83
C SER A 11 -3.54 17.74 3.36
N GLY A 12 -4.00 16.90 2.43
CA GLY A 12 -3.89 17.14 0.99
C GLY A 12 -2.47 16.95 0.42
N GLN A 13 -1.50 16.61 1.27
CA GLN A 13 -0.14 16.33 0.82
C GLN A 13 -0.09 15.02 0.01
N SER A 14 0.81 14.98 -0.96
CA SER A 14 0.98 13.80 -1.82
C SER A 14 1.60 12.63 -1.02
N LEU A 15 1.08 11.42 -1.27
CA LEU A 15 1.68 10.16 -0.81
C LEU A 15 2.75 9.63 -1.77
N LYS A 16 3.22 10.43 -2.74
CA LYS A 16 4.23 10.00 -3.71
C LYS A 16 5.44 9.38 -3.00
N GLY A 17 5.81 8.17 -3.42
CA GLY A 17 6.95 7.45 -2.84
C GLY A 17 6.63 6.73 -1.53
N ALA A 18 5.40 6.85 -1.00
CA ALA A 18 5.03 6.15 0.21
C ALA A 18 5.06 4.62 -0.02
N PRO A 19 5.76 3.88 0.85
CA PRO A 19 5.81 2.43 0.80
C PRO A 19 4.54 1.85 1.41
N LEU A 20 3.84 0.99 0.68
CA LEU A 20 2.58 0.40 1.12
C LEU A 20 2.63 -1.12 1.04
N GLU A 21 1.98 -1.75 2.01
CA GLU A 21 1.72 -3.19 2.07
C GLU A 21 0.23 -3.45 1.91
N LEU A 22 -0.09 -4.43 1.06
CA LEU A 22 -1.39 -5.08 1.04
C LEU A 22 -1.35 -6.27 1.99
N LEU A 23 -2.30 -6.30 2.91
CA LEU A 23 -2.49 -7.35 3.90
C LEU A 23 -3.68 -8.22 3.52
N SER A 24 -3.61 -9.51 3.85
CA SER A 24 -4.77 -10.40 3.92
C SER A 24 -4.75 -11.08 5.28
N LYS A 25 -5.86 -10.99 6.03
CA LYS A 25 -5.95 -11.49 7.41
C LYS A 25 -4.79 -11.01 8.30
N GLY A 26 -4.42 -9.74 8.15
CA GLY A 26 -3.32 -9.11 8.89
C GLY A 26 -1.90 -9.43 8.41
N SER A 27 -1.71 -10.35 7.45
CA SER A 27 -0.38 -10.73 6.93
C SER A 27 -0.05 -10.05 5.60
N PRO A 28 1.16 -9.51 5.38
CA PRO A 28 1.58 -8.94 4.09
C PRO A 28 1.57 -9.97 2.98
N ILE A 29 0.92 -9.63 1.87
CA ILE A 29 0.85 -10.47 0.67
C ILE A 29 1.37 -9.77 -0.58
N ALA A 30 1.48 -8.44 -0.58
CA ALA A 30 2.09 -7.67 -1.65
C ALA A 30 2.60 -6.31 -1.14
N ARG A 31 3.49 -5.69 -1.91
CA ARG A 31 4.06 -4.35 -1.66
C ARG A 31 3.94 -3.48 -2.90
N GLY A 32 3.85 -2.18 -2.69
CA GLY A 32 3.78 -1.19 -3.77
C GLY A 32 4.22 0.19 -3.30
N ILE A 33 4.62 1.02 -4.25
CA ILE A 33 4.97 2.43 -4.01
C ILE A 33 3.88 3.30 -4.62
N ALA A 34 3.37 4.26 -3.85
CA ALA A 34 2.39 5.21 -4.36
C ALA A 34 3.01 6.17 -5.39
N ASP A 35 2.32 6.36 -6.50
CA ASP A 35 2.71 7.28 -7.57
C ASP A 35 2.45 8.75 -7.21
N ALA A 36 2.79 9.66 -8.12
CA ALA A 36 2.61 11.10 -7.91
C ALA A 36 1.14 11.54 -7.70
N ARG A 37 0.19 10.71 -8.15
CA ARG A 37 -1.26 10.93 -8.01
C ARG A 37 -1.86 10.18 -6.81
N GLY A 38 -1.02 9.51 -6.01
CA GLY A 38 -1.45 8.71 -4.87
C GLY A 38 -2.01 7.34 -5.26
N HIS A 39 -1.80 6.87 -6.50
CA HIS A 39 -2.20 5.52 -6.87
C HIS A 39 -1.14 4.50 -6.48
N VAL A 40 -1.59 3.34 -6.03
CA VAL A 40 -0.77 2.14 -5.87
C VAL A 40 -1.48 0.96 -6.54
N VAL A 41 -0.69 0.09 -7.15
CA VAL A 41 -1.17 -1.14 -7.78
C VAL A 41 -0.49 -2.31 -7.10
N PHE A 42 -1.28 -3.28 -6.64
CA PHE A 42 -0.80 -4.53 -6.09
C PHE A 42 -1.16 -5.68 -7.03
N ASP A 43 -0.21 -6.56 -7.28
CA ASP A 43 -0.49 -7.87 -7.85
C ASP A 43 -0.68 -8.88 -6.72
N ALA A 44 -1.94 -9.29 -6.53
CA ALA A 44 -2.32 -10.21 -5.47
C ALA A 44 -2.76 -11.55 -6.04
N LYS A 45 -2.42 -12.62 -5.31
CA LYS A 45 -2.91 -13.97 -5.62
C LYS A 45 -4.44 -13.98 -5.53
N PRO A 46 -5.14 -14.62 -6.48
CA PRO A 46 -6.59 -14.84 -6.38
C PRO A 46 -6.97 -15.50 -5.06
N GLY A 47 -8.15 -15.17 -4.51
CA GLY A 47 -8.66 -15.75 -3.27
C GLY A 47 -8.18 -15.08 -1.98
N ALA A 48 -7.43 -13.97 -2.06
CA ALA A 48 -7.14 -13.14 -0.90
C ALA A 48 -8.44 -12.53 -0.34
N ALA A 49 -8.67 -12.67 0.97
CA ALA A 49 -9.84 -12.16 1.68
C ALA A 49 -9.41 -11.23 2.82
N GLU A 50 -10.34 -10.40 3.31
CA GLU A 50 -10.08 -9.44 4.41
C GLU A 50 -8.86 -8.57 4.13
N LEU A 51 -8.98 -7.75 3.08
CA LEU A 51 -7.88 -6.92 2.59
C LEU A 51 -7.76 -5.63 3.39
N ALA A 52 -6.52 -5.27 3.73
CA ALA A 52 -6.19 -3.98 4.34
C ALA A 52 -4.92 -3.41 3.71
N VAL A 53 -4.79 -2.08 3.68
CA VAL A 53 -3.57 -1.40 3.25
C VAL A 53 -2.94 -0.69 4.43
N ARG A 54 -1.63 -0.88 4.61
CA ARG A 54 -0.85 -0.16 5.63
C ARG A 54 0.40 0.47 5.03
N VAL A 55 0.91 1.50 5.71
CA VAL A 55 2.25 2.02 5.44
C VAL A 55 3.28 1.02 5.94
N ASP A 56 4.21 0.63 5.08
CA ASP A 56 5.34 -0.20 5.46
C ASP A 56 6.38 0.67 6.20
N ARG A 57 6.38 0.55 7.53
CA ARG A 57 7.34 1.26 8.38
C ARG A 57 8.66 0.51 8.55
N SER A 58 8.78 -0.73 8.04
CA SER A 58 10.04 -1.48 8.13
C SER A 58 11.16 -0.85 7.30
N ILE A 59 10.81 -0.03 6.31
CA ILE A 59 11.79 0.69 5.49
C ILE A 59 12.36 1.93 6.20
N LEU A 60 11.72 2.39 7.27
CA LEU A 60 12.22 3.52 8.05
C LEU A 60 13.41 3.02 8.86
N ARG A 61 14.62 3.30 8.39
CA ARG A 61 15.83 3.11 9.20
C ARG A 61 15.74 4.07 10.37
N THR A 62 15.53 3.55 11.57
CA THR A 62 15.79 4.31 12.80
C THR A 62 17.29 4.59 12.84
N GLY A 63 17.65 5.87 12.79
CA GLY A 63 19.02 6.33 12.98
C GLY A 63 19.50 6.16 14.41
#